data_AF-A0A916DQY4-F1
#
_entry.id   AF-A0A916DQY4-F1
#
_cell.length_a   1.000
_cell.length_b   1.000
_cell.length_c   1.000
_cell.angle_alpha   90.00
_cell.angle_beta   90.00
_cell.angle_gamma   90.00
#
_symmetry.space_group_name_H-M   'P 1'
#
loop_
_entity.id
_entity.type
_entity.pdbx_description
1 polymer ?
#
loop_
_entity_poly.entity_id
_entity_poly.type
_entity_poly.pdbx_seq_one_letter_code
_entity_poly.pdbx_strand_id
1 'polypeptide(L)'
;MNFIAVLLIASICCCSFGACQTIEKNTTYITQYPPLPLNESIQDYHGKKICLQGKKATVIHQHMMKGSISNEQHIYIDYNKGQQLVAYYNNLKIPNDKKVHKFYGTVHKISGAGKGGGPHTEYYLDLDKVE
;
A
#
# COMPACT_ATOMS: atom_id res chain seq x y z
N MET A 1 -28.17 47.26 -39.72
CA MET A 1 -29.10 46.41 -38.96
C MET A 1 -29.00 45.02 -39.52
N ASN A 2 -28.48 44.10 -38.70
CA ASN A 2 -28.38 42.67 -38.98
C ASN A 2 -29.79 42.06 -39.05
N PHE A 3 -30.00 41.05 -39.90
CA PHE A 3 -30.76 39.83 -39.56
C PHE A 3 -30.48 38.77 -40.62
N ILE A 4 -29.58 37.83 -40.30
CA ILE A 4 -29.34 36.61 -41.06
C ILE A 4 -30.22 35.52 -40.47
N ALA A 5 -30.95 34.83 -41.36
CA ALA A 5 -31.88 33.76 -41.05
C ALA A 5 -31.18 32.50 -40.52
N VAL A 6 -31.83 31.90 -39.53
CA VAL A 6 -31.53 30.60 -38.93
C VAL A 6 -31.82 29.48 -39.94
N LEU A 7 -30.92 28.52 -40.10
CA LEU A 7 -31.27 27.18 -40.58
C LEU A 7 -30.54 26.11 -39.76
N LEU A 8 -31.34 25.37 -39.01
CA LEU A 8 -31.00 24.12 -38.31
C LEU A 8 -30.70 23.02 -39.33
N ILE A 9 -29.64 22.24 -39.13
CA ILE A 9 -29.62 20.81 -39.47
C ILE A 9 -28.88 20.05 -38.36
N ALA A 10 -29.59 19.12 -37.73
CA ALA A 10 -29.09 18.18 -36.76
C ALA A 10 -28.16 17.14 -37.42
N SER A 11 -27.12 16.72 -36.71
CA SER A 11 -26.59 15.37 -36.91
C SER A 11 -26.18 14.77 -35.57
N ILE A 12 -26.97 13.77 -35.20
CA ILE A 12 -26.77 12.85 -34.10
C ILE A 12 -25.55 12.01 -34.45
N CYS A 13 -24.45 12.15 -33.70
CA CYS A 13 -23.40 11.13 -33.68
C CYS A 13 -23.38 10.50 -32.28
N CYS A 14 -24.07 9.37 -32.18
CA CYS A 14 -23.93 8.42 -31.09
C CYS A 14 -22.49 7.88 -31.09
N CYS A 15 -21.61 8.47 -30.30
CA CYS A 15 -20.35 7.84 -29.94
C CYS A 15 -20.50 7.19 -28.56
N SER A 16 -20.89 5.92 -28.60
CA SER A 16 -20.32 4.83 -27.80
C SER A 16 -20.18 5.05 -26.29
N PHE A 17 -21.17 4.54 -25.57
CA PHE A 17 -20.99 3.91 -24.27
C PHE A 17 -19.75 3.01 -24.27
N GLY A 18 -18.80 3.22 -23.36
CA GLY A 18 -17.71 2.27 -23.16
C GLY A 18 -16.40 2.79 -22.58
N ALA A 19 -16.38 3.82 -21.74
CA ALA A 19 -15.16 4.23 -21.04
C ALA A 19 -15.46 4.95 -19.72
N CYS A 20 -16.22 4.35 -18.81
CA CYS A 20 -16.40 4.93 -17.48
C CYS A 20 -16.65 3.88 -16.39
N GLN A 21 -15.76 2.88 -16.26
CA GLN A 21 -15.78 1.97 -15.10
C GLN A 21 -14.40 1.71 -14.49
N THR A 22 -13.33 2.30 -15.02
CA THR A 22 -11.95 2.01 -14.56
C THR A 22 -11.44 3.04 -13.55
N ILE A 23 -12.03 4.24 -13.47
CA ILE A 23 -11.51 5.33 -12.64
C ILE A 23 -11.94 5.17 -11.17
N GLU A 24 -13.18 4.75 -10.89
CA GLU A 24 -13.71 4.72 -9.51
C GLU A 24 -12.96 3.75 -8.59
N LYS A 25 -12.59 2.56 -9.08
CA LYS A 25 -11.90 1.55 -8.25
C LYS A 25 -10.53 2.03 -7.77
N ASN A 26 -9.79 2.78 -8.57
CA ASN A 26 -8.44 3.21 -8.19
C ASN A 26 -8.49 4.35 -7.15
N THR A 27 -9.47 5.25 -7.27
CA THR A 27 -9.65 6.37 -6.32
C THR A 27 -10.06 5.90 -4.93
N THR A 28 -10.93 4.88 -4.81
CA THR A 28 -11.37 4.35 -3.50
C THR A 28 -10.26 3.62 -2.74
N TYR A 29 -9.33 2.95 -3.43
CA TYR A 29 -8.21 2.28 -2.74
C TYR A 29 -7.17 3.26 -2.23
N ILE A 30 -6.90 4.33 -2.98
CA ILE A 30 -5.97 5.39 -2.55
C ILE A 30 -6.50 6.10 -1.30
N THR A 31 -7.82 6.32 -1.19
CA THR A 31 -8.40 6.92 0.02
C THR A 31 -8.36 5.96 1.22
N GLN A 32 -8.43 4.65 1.00
CA GLN A 32 -8.35 3.65 2.08
C GLN A 32 -6.92 3.38 2.56
N TYR A 33 -5.94 3.43 1.66
CA TYR A 33 -4.52 3.17 1.96
C TYR A 33 -3.67 4.37 1.53
N PRO A 34 -3.59 5.42 2.37
CA PRO A 34 -2.74 6.55 2.09
C PRO A 34 -1.28 6.10 1.89
N PRO A 35 -0.55 6.65 0.89
CA PRO A 35 0.85 6.31 0.69
C PRO A 35 1.68 6.76 1.89
N LEU A 36 2.63 5.95 2.34
CA LEU A 36 3.62 6.36 3.34
C LEU A 36 4.69 7.24 2.67
N PRO A 37 4.82 8.53 3.04
CA PRO A 37 5.84 9.39 2.46
C PRO A 37 7.27 8.93 2.82
N LEU A 38 8.22 9.17 1.91
CA LEU A 38 9.62 8.74 2.08
C LEU A 38 10.32 9.36 3.31
N ASN A 39 9.84 10.50 3.78
CA ASN A 39 10.39 11.29 4.88
C ASN A 39 9.63 11.09 6.20
N GLU A 40 8.58 10.27 6.21
CA GLU A 40 7.79 10.03 7.40
C GLU A 40 8.15 8.71 8.08
N SER A 41 7.97 8.71 9.40
CA SER A 41 8.22 7.56 10.25
C SER A 41 7.00 6.64 10.24
N ILE A 42 7.21 5.34 10.09
CA ILE A 42 6.12 4.36 10.18
C ILE A 42 5.43 4.35 11.54
N GLN A 43 6.08 4.90 12.57
CA GLN A 43 5.59 4.95 13.94
C GLN A 43 4.29 5.76 14.07
N ASP A 44 4.16 6.83 13.29
CA ASP A 44 2.99 7.74 13.29
C ASP A 44 1.75 7.10 12.66
N TYR A 45 1.92 5.91 12.09
CA TYR A 45 0.90 5.15 11.38
C TYR A 45 0.37 3.95 12.15
N HIS A 46 0.77 3.76 13.42
CA HIS A 46 0.23 2.69 14.26
C HIS A 46 -1.32 2.67 14.26
N GLY A 47 -1.88 1.51 13.93
CA GLY A 47 -3.33 1.29 13.82
C GLY A 47 -3.95 1.81 12.52
N LYS A 48 -3.16 2.38 11.61
CA LYS A 48 -3.63 2.95 10.35
C LYS A 48 -3.28 2.06 9.17
N LYS A 49 -4.13 2.12 8.14
CA LYS A 49 -3.87 1.53 6.82
C LYS A 49 -2.91 2.40 6.03
N ILE A 50 -1.97 1.77 5.31
CA ILE A 50 -1.00 2.47 4.45
C ILE A 50 -0.74 1.72 3.14
N CYS A 51 -0.26 2.46 2.14
CA CYS A 51 0.41 1.92 0.96
C CYS A 51 1.92 2.18 1.10
N LEU A 52 2.68 1.11 1.33
CA LEU A 52 4.13 1.13 1.47
C LEU A 52 4.79 0.73 0.14
N GLN A 53 5.61 1.61 -0.43
CA GLN A 53 6.42 1.26 -1.59
C GLN A 53 7.78 0.72 -1.15
N GLY A 54 8.13 -0.48 -1.62
CA GLY A 54 9.38 -1.14 -1.21
C GLY A 54 9.71 -2.34 -2.08
N LYS A 55 10.77 -3.06 -1.73
CA LYS A 55 11.16 -4.31 -2.39
C LYS A 55 11.37 -5.40 -1.34
N LYS A 56 11.20 -6.66 -1.74
CA LYS A 56 11.55 -7.78 -0.85
C LYS A 56 13.04 -7.70 -0.50
N ALA A 57 13.36 -7.79 0.79
CA ALA A 57 14.72 -7.66 1.28
C ALA A 57 15.58 -8.86 0.87
N THR A 58 16.84 -8.58 0.55
CA THR A 58 17.86 -9.62 0.27
C THR A 58 18.75 -9.90 1.48
N VAL A 59 18.91 -8.91 2.37
CA VAL A 59 19.68 -9.02 3.61
C VAL A 59 18.70 -8.78 4.76
N ILE A 60 18.53 -9.78 5.62
CA ILE A 60 17.54 -9.73 6.68
C ILE A 60 18.18 -9.20 7.97
N HIS A 61 17.67 -8.08 8.46
CA HIS A 61 18.05 -7.54 9.77
C HIS A 61 17.35 -8.35 10.88
N GLN A 62 17.80 -8.17 12.11
CA GLN A 62 17.14 -8.80 13.26
C GLN A 62 15.89 -7.99 13.62
N HIS A 63 14.75 -8.67 13.69
CA HIS A 63 13.46 -8.10 14.07
C HIS A 63 12.81 -8.90 15.20
N MET A 64 11.99 -8.22 15.99
CA MET A 64 11.00 -8.83 16.87
C MET A 64 9.89 -9.46 16.03
N MET A 65 9.60 -10.73 16.30
CA MET A 65 8.55 -11.45 15.57
C MET A 65 7.23 -11.38 16.33
N LYS A 66 6.13 -11.15 15.59
CA LYS A 66 4.77 -11.29 16.10
C LYS A 66 4.59 -12.74 16.55
N GLY A 67 4.16 -12.94 17.79
CA GLY A 67 3.73 -14.25 18.24
C GLY A 67 2.44 -14.61 17.53
N SER A 68 2.47 -15.64 16.67
CA SER A 68 1.28 -16.15 15.99
C SER A 68 1.12 -17.64 16.25
N ILE A 69 -0.12 -18.07 16.50
CA ILE A 69 -0.52 -19.47 16.64
C ILE A 69 -1.10 -20.00 15.30
N SER A 70 -1.28 -19.12 14.31
CA SER A 70 -1.75 -19.49 12.97
C SER A 70 -0.59 -19.75 12.01
N ASN A 71 -0.89 -20.34 10.84
CA ASN A 71 0.05 -20.53 9.72
C ASN A 71 0.34 -19.23 8.96
N GLU A 72 0.49 -18.11 9.69
CA GLU A 72 0.81 -16.81 9.13
C GLU A 72 2.20 -16.83 8.51
N GLN A 73 2.31 -16.27 7.30
CA GLN A 73 3.58 -16.14 6.60
C GLN A 73 4.11 -14.72 6.76
N HIS A 74 5.41 -14.54 6.54
CA HIS A 74 6.02 -13.21 6.57
C HIS A 74 7.06 -13.02 5.48
N ILE A 75 7.27 -11.75 5.13
CA ILE A 75 8.36 -11.26 4.28
C ILE A 75 9.01 -10.05 4.94
N TYR A 76 10.21 -9.72 4.48
CA TYR A 76 10.92 -8.51 4.87
C TYR A 76 10.90 -7.53 3.71
N ILE A 77 10.54 -6.27 3.97
CA ILE A 77 10.42 -5.22 2.97
C ILE A 77 11.48 -4.17 3.25
N ASP A 78 12.37 -3.93 2.29
CA ASP A 78 13.26 -2.77 2.30
C ASP A 78 12.49 -1.57 1.75
N TYR A 79 12.39 -0.51 2.55
CA TYR A 79 11.68 0.73 2.22
C TYR A 79 12.48 1.95 2.73
N ASN A 80 12.00 3.17 2.42
CA ASN A 80 12.53 4.46 2.91
C ASN A 80 14.06 4.49 3.14
N LYS A 81 14.83 4.30 2.05
CA LYS A 81 16.30 4.41 2.04
C LYS A 81 17.03 3.52 3.08
N GLY A 82 16.65 2.25 3.15
CA GLY A 82 17.39 1.23 3.94
C GLY A 82 16.74 0.88 5.27
N GLN A 83 15.54 1.42 5.55
CA GLN A 83 14.68 0.87 6.59
C GLN A 83 14.16 -0.49 6.14
N GLN A 84 13.91 -1.37 7.11
CA GLN A 84 13.35 -2.69 6.86
C GLN A 84 12.18 -2.94 7.80
N LEU A 85 11.13 -3.57 7.28
CA LEU A 85 9.92 -3.93 8.02
C LEU A 85 9.59 -5.40 7.83
N VAL A 86 9.09 -6.06 8.87
CA VAL A 86 8.44 -7.36 8.72
C VAL A 86 6.99 -7.16 8.31
N ALA A 87 6.55 -7.86 7.28
CA ALA A 87 5.17 -7.85 6.83
C ALA A 87 4.58 -9.26 6.89
N TYR A 88 3.45 -9.41 7.57
CA TYR A 88 2.76 -10.67 7.81
C TYR A 88 1.55 -10.80 6.89
N TYR A 89 1.21 -12.02 6.48
CA TYR A 89 0.09 -12.26 5.59
C TYR A 89 -0.44 -13.69 5.66
N ASN A 90 -1.69 -13.86 5.25
CA ASN A 90 -2.35 -15.15 5.09
C ASN A 90 -2.85 -15.27 3.65
N ASN A 91 -2.51 -16.37 2.97
CA ASN A 91 -3.02 -16.71 1.63
C ASN A 91 -2.85 -15.60 0.56
N LEU A 92 -1.77 -14.81 0.63
CA LEU A 92 -1.42 -13.84 -0.42
C LEU A 92 -0.30 -14.38 -1.32
N LYS A 93 -0.45 -14.19 -2.63
CA LYS A 93 0.61 -14.47 -3.59
C LYS A 93 1.54 -13.25 -3.65
N ILE A 94 2.71 -13.38 -3.03
CA ILE A 94 3.74 -12.35 -3.06
C ILE A 94 4.60 -12.55 -4.32
N PRO A 95 4.80 -11.51 -5.16
CA PRO A 95 5.75 -11.56 -6.25
C PRO A 95 7.15 -11.94 -5.74
N ASN A 96 7.76 -12.97 -6.31
CA ASN A 96 9.11 -13.40 -5.93
C ASN A 96 10.15 -12.84 -6.90
N ASP A 97 10.23 -11.52 -6.97
CA ASP A 97 11.22 -10.79 -7.76
C ASP A 97 11.89 -9.70 -6.90
N LYS A 98 12.86 -9.00 -7.50
CA LYS A 98 13.63 -7.92 -6.84
C LYS A 98 13.12 -6.52 -7.20
N LYS A 99 11.93 -6.41 -7.78
CA LYS A 99 11.34 -5.13 -8.19
C LYS A 99 10.72 -4.42 -6.98
N VAL A 100 10.44 -3.14 -7.21
CA VAL A 100 9.67 -2.33 -6.27
C VAL A 100 8.19 -2.60 -6.49
N HIS A 101 7.49 -2.95 -5.41
CA HIS A 101 6.06 -3.22 -5.36
C HIS A 101 5.40 -2.25 -4.36
N LYS A 102 4.07 -2.18 -4.41
CA LYS A 102 3.23 -1.50 -3.42
C LYS A 102 2.61 -2.53 -2.50
N PHE A 103 2.87 -2.38 -1.21
CA PHE A 103 2.36 -3.23 -0.14
C PHE A 103 1.27 -2.48 0.62
N TYR A 104 0.08 -3.05 0.65
CA TYR A 104 -1.08 -2.45 1.29
C TYR A 104 -1.40 -3.21 2.57
N GLY A 105 -1.52 -2.52 3.68
CA GLY A 105 -1.79 -3.19 4.96
C GLY A 105 -2.02 -2.24 6.11
N THR A 106 -2.17 -2.80 7.30
CA THR A 106 -2.34 -2.05 8.55
C THR A 106 -1.05 -2.11 9.36
N VAL A 107 -0.58 -0.95 9.83
CA VAL A 107 0.63 -0.88 10.66
C VAL A 107 0.27 -1.25 12.09
N HIS A 108 1.01 -2.19 12.64
CA HIS A 108 0.94 -2.60 14.03
C HIS A 108 2.30 -2.42 14.70
N LYS A 109 2.34 -2.61 16.02
CA LYS A 109 3.57 -2.59 16.79
C LYS A 109 3.66 -3.81 17.70
N ILE A 110 4.88 -4.20 18.01
CA ILE A 110 5.22 -5.18 19.03
C ILE A 110 6.24 -4.55 19.98
N SER A 111 6.06 -4.80 21.27
CA SER A 111 6.97 -4.30 22.31
C SER A 111 7.44 -5.45 23.19
N GLY A 112 8.67 -5.34 23.70
CA GLY A 112 9.26 -6.36 24.55
C GLY A 112 10.61 -5.92 25.13
N ALA A 113 11.34 -6.87 25.72
CA ALA A 113 12.68 -6.62 26.22
C ALA A 113 13.67 -6.47 25.06
N GLY A 114 14.31 -5.30 24.97
CA GLY A 114 15.44 -5.07 24.11
C GLY A 114 16.68 -5.82 24.61
N LYS A 115 17.66 -6.00 23.72
CA LYS A 115 18.89 -6.74 24.03
C LYS A 115 19.71 -6.19 25.20
N GLY A 116 19.52 -4.91 25.54
CA GLY A 116 20.14 -4.25 26.68
C GLY A 116 19.29 -4.20 27.96
N GLY A 117 18.16 -4.92 28.01
CA GLY A 117 17.28 -4.97 29.20
C GLY A 117 16.28 -3.81 29.33
N GLY A 118 16.22 -2.88 28.37
CA GLY A 118 15.22 -1.81 28.32
C GLY A 118 14.03 -2.14 27.40
N PRO A 119 12.95 -1.34 27.40
CA PRO A 119 11.84 -1.52 26.48
C PRO A 119 12.30 -1.29 25.03
N HIS A 120 11.90 -2.18 24.14
CA HIS A 120 12.10 -2.07 22.69
C HIS A 120 10.75 -2.18 22.00
N THR A 121 10.56 -1.40 20.94
CA THR A 121 9.33 -1.44 20.13
C THR A 121 9.70 -1.48 18.66
N GLU A 122 9.08 -2.42 17.94
CA GLU A 122 9.17 -2.52 16.50
C GLU A 122 7.79 -2.44 15.88
N TYR A 123 7.76 -2.03 14.62
CA TYR A 123 6.55 -1.90 13.84
C TYR A 123 6.53 -3.00 12.78
N TYR A 124 5.35 -3.44 12.40
CA TYR A 124 5.16 -4.43 11.35
C TYR A 124 3.89 -4.12 10.56
N LEU A 125 3.74 -4.78 9.41
CA LEU A 125 2.61 -4.58 8.51
C LEU A 125 1.81 -5.88 8.37
N ASP A 126 0.55 -5.88 8.78
CA ASP A 126 -0.37 -6.96 8.39
C ASP A 126 -0.88 -6.64 6.98
N LEU A 127 -0.48 -7.45 6.00
CA LEU A 127 -0.76 -7.21 4.59
C LEU A 127 -2.15 -7.65 4.19
N ASP A 128 -2.80 -6.78 3.44
CA ASP A 128 -4.05 -7.04 2.75
C ASP A 128 -3.82 -7.36 1.27
N LYS A 129 -2.79 -6.76 0.64
CA LYS A 129 -2.55 -6.83 -0.81
C LYS A 129 -1.12 -6.42 -1.20
N VAL A 130 -0.65 -6.91 -2.36
CA VAL A 130 0.59 -6.47 -3.03
C VAL A 130 0.31 -6.20 -4.52
N GLU A 131 0.88 -5.12 -5.06
CA GLU A 131 0.85 -4.76 -6.50
C GLU A 131 2.23 -4.46 -7.08
#